data_AF-A0A925X8H2-F1
#
_entry.id   AF-A0A925X8H2-F1
#
_cell.length_a   1.000
_cell.length_b   1.000
_cell.length_c   1.000
_cell.angle_alpha   90.00
_cell.angle_beta   90.00
_cell.angle_gamma   90.00
#
_symmetry.space_group_name_H-M   'P 1'
#
loop_
_entity.id
_entity.type
_entity.pdbx_description
1 polymer ?
#
loop_
_entity_poly.entity_id
_entity_poly.type
_entity_poly.pdbx_seq_one_letter_code
_entity_poly.pdbx_strand_id
1 'polypeptide(L)'
;MDIFHEKATMIPPTVDGIYSYNSQIVLENEFEGFNVPFNHFRKYIQEVDYKIEVETIFIVEEEKYLQETKTWSNQLETNYTVLHNPDKKILDLAIKNYEQERKLGDLQFTIQPANEFRHYHIQEYYYTVKRKGFYVKEVGYQRKGVNYNFWNRFEHEDTYNFAWWEDFEYAYDCVDKYWSSDTKQEIVQRKADFKKDFLDNFELGASYMRVSY
;
A
#
# COMPACT_ATOMS: atom_id res chain seq x y z
N MET A 1 -8.94 -9.77 8.14
CA MET A 1 -9.15 -10.29 6.79
C MET A 1 -9.86 -9.29 5.90
N ASP A 2 -9.10 -8.87 4.91
CA ASP A 2 -9.42 -7.90 3.89
C ASP A 2 -9.04 -8.52 2.56
N ILE A 3 -9.94 -8.44 1.58
CA ILE A 3 -9.76 -8.94 0.23
C ILE A 3 -9.75 -7.72 -0.68
N PHE A 4 -8.69 -7.57 -1.46
CA PHE A 4 -8.52 -6.49 -2.42
C PHE A 4 -8.57 -7.06 -3.84
N HIS A 5 -9.27 -6.38 -4.75
CA HIS A 5 -9.13 -6.61 -6.18
C HIS A 5 -8.23 -5.52 -6.74
N GLU A 6 -7.07 -5.93 -7.21
CA GLU A 6 -6.06 -5.05 -7.80
C GLU A 6 -5.93 -5.33 -9.30
N LYS A 7 -5.63 -4.29 -10.07
CA LYS A 7 -5.35 -4.38 -11.50
C LYS A 7 -4.01 -3.77 -11.84
N ALA A 8 -3.22 -4.51 -12.61
CA ALA A 8 -2.06 -3.99 -13.30
C ALA A 8 -2.48 -2.85 -14.27
N THR A 9 -1.66 -1.82 -14.35
CA THR A 9 -1.89 -0.66 -15.21
C THR A 9 -0.58 -0.06 -15.70
N MET A 10 -0.64 0.64 -16.84
CA MET A 10 0.48 1.41 -17.37
C MET A 10 0.57 2.81 -16.74
N ILE A 11 -0.49 3.23 -16.05
CA ILE A 11 -0.66 4.60 -15.54
C ILE A 11 -0.11 4.67 -14.12
N PRO A 12 0.84 5.58 -13.83
CA PRO A 12 1.37 5.74 -12.49
C PRO A 12 0.28 6.19 -11.52
N PRO A 13 0.29 5.70 -10.27
CA PRO A 13 -0.64 6.17 -9.26
C PRO A 13 -0.29 7.60 -8.88
N THR A 14 -1.20 8.54 -9.10
CA THR A 14 -1.02 9.94 -8.71
C THR A 14 -2.11 10.35 -7.72
N VAL A 15 -1.71 10.94 -6.60
CA VAL A 15 -2.61 11.67 -5.69
C VAL A 15 -2.35 13.15 -5.94
N ASP A 16 -3.37 13.90 -6.39
CA ASP A 16 -3.25 15.33 -6.73
C ASP A 16 -2.13 15.65 -7.73
N GLY A 17 -1.83 14.73 -8.64
CA GLY A 17 -0.73 14.86 -9.61
C GLY A 17 0.67 14.55 -9.05
N ILE A 18 0.76 14.15 -7.78
CA ILE A 18 2.00 13.71 -7.13
C ILE A 18 2.07 12.19 -7.15
N TYR A 19 3.23 11.66 -7.56
CA TYR A 19 3.49 10.23 -7.63
C TYR A 19 3.39 9.55 -6.25
N SER A 20 2.43 8.64 -6.14
CA SER A 20 2.12 7.85 -4.94
C SER A 20 3.20 6.79 -4.67
N TYR A 21 3.18 6.27 -3.44
CA TYR A 21 4.16 5.37 -2.83
C TYR A 21 4.49 4.11 -3.64
N ASN A 22 5.67 3.53 -3.36
CA ASN A 22 6.09 2.24 -3.91
C ASN A 22 5.10 1.10 -3.65
N SER A 23 4.21 1.23 -2.66
CA SER A 23 3.17 0.24 -2.34
C SER A 23 2.16 -0.04 -3.46
N GLN A 24 2.12 0.81 -4.50
CA GLN A 24 1.26 0.65 -5.67
C GLN A 24 2.07 0.24 -6.92
N ILE A 25 3.22 -0.40 -6.70
CA ILE A 25 4.11 -0.92 -7.73
C ILE A 25 4.38 -2.39 -7.42
N VAL A 26 4.37 -3.21 -8.45
CA VAL A 26 4.86 -4.59 -8.38
C VAL A 26 6.09 -4.71 -9.27
N LEU A 27 7.24 -5.04 -8.69
CA LEU A 27 8.50 -5.19 -9.39
C LEU A 27 8.80 -6.64 -9.74
N GLU A 28 9.50 -6.87 -10.86
CA GLU A 28 9.87 -8.23 -11.30
C GLU A 28 10.73 -8.97 -10.26
N ASN A 29 11.65 -8.27 -9.59
CA ASN A 29 12.55 -8.83 -8.60
C ASN A 29 11.92 -9.00 -7.20
N GLU A 30 10.69 -8.54 -7.02
CA GLU A 30 9.89 -8.64 -5.78
C GLU A 30 8.59 -9.40 -6.06
N PHE A 31 8.50 -10.07 -7.22
CA PHE A 31 7.32 -10.79 -7.66
C PHE A 31 7.24 -12.17 -7.00
N GLU A 32 6.89 -12.15 -5.71
CA GLU A 32 6.68 -13.33 -4.88
C GLU A 32 5.23 -13.35 -4.38
N GLY A 33 4.74 -14.51 -3.94
CA GLY A 33 3.38 -14.61 -3.40
C GLY A 33 2.25 -14.70 -4.42
N PHE A 34 2.54 -14.86 -5.73
CA PHE A 34 1.55 -15.00 -6.79
C PHE A 34 1.37 -16.45 -7.25
N ASN A 35 0.14 -16.84 -7.56
CA ASN A 35 -0.18 -18.15 -8.14
C ASN A 35 -0.01 -18.23 -9.68
N VAL A 36 0.63 -17.22 -10.27
CA VAL A 36 0.92 -17.10 -11.70
C VAL A 36 2.35 -16.59 -11.88
N PRO A 37 3.03 -16.85 -13.01
CA PRO A 37 4.31 -16.22 -13.29
C PRO A 37 4.16 -14.73 -13.63
N PHE A 38 5.21 -13.94 -13.44
CA PHE A 38 5.22 -12.48 -13.72
C PHE A 38 4.73 -12.14 -15.14
N ASN A 39 5.06 -12.99 -16.13
CA ASN A 39 4.65 -12.82 -17.53
C ASN A 39 3.13 -12.98 -17.76
N HIS A 40 2.35 -13.35 -16.75
CA HIS A 40 0.88 -13.26 -16.77
C HIS A 40 0.44 -11.81 -17.06
N PHE A 41 1.15 -10.82 -16.53
CA PHE A 41 0.87 -9.39 -16.66
C PHE A 41 1.57 -8.72 -17.85
N ARG A 42 2.01 -9.49 -18.86
CA ARG A 42 2.89 -9.01 -19.96
C ARG A 42 2.46 -7.73 -20.67
N LYS A 43 1.17 -7.41 -20.70
CA LYS A 43 0.64 -6.19 -21.33
C LYS A 43 0.97 -4.90 -20.54
N TYR A 44 1.29 -5.05 -19.26
CA TYR A 44 1.50 -3.95 -18.31
C TYR A 44 2.96 -3.84 -17.83
N ILE A 45 3.80 -4.83 -18.16
CA ILE A 45 5.23 -4.81 -17.79
C ILE A 45 5.92 -3.66 -18.53
N GLN A 46 6.55 -2.77 -17.75
CA GLN A 46 7.25 -1.58 -18.23
C GLN A 46 8.37 -1.16 -17.27
N GLU A 47 9.09 -0.09 -17.61
CA GLU A 47 9.95 0.61 -16.66
C GLU A 47 9.12 1.58 -15.82
N VAL A 48 9.05 1.32 -14.52
CA VAL A 48 8.34 2.14 -13.53
C VAL A 48 9.32 2.97 -12.72
N ASP A 49 8.89 4.17 -12.33
CA ASP A 49 9.63 5.02 -11.39
C ASP A 49 9.58 4.43 -9.97
N TYR A 50 10.71 4.04 -9.41
CA TYR A 50 10.79 3.46 -8.08
C TYR A 50 11.56 4.39 -7.15
N LYS A 51 10.96 4.76 -6.01
CA LYS A 51 11.60 5.64 -5.03
C LYS A 51 12.60 4.85 -4.20
N ILE A 52 13.82 5.35 -4.12
CA ILE A 52 14.82 4.87 -3.16
C ILE A 52 14.95 5.91 -2.06
N GLU A 53 14.42 5.57 -0.89
CA GLU A 53 14.51 6.39 0.31
C GLU A 53 15.97 6.54 0.74
N VAL A 54 16.36 7.77 1.04
CA VAL A 54 17.72 8.12 1.49
C VAL A 54 17.71 8.51 2.96
N GLU A 55 16.75 9.37 3.34
CA GLU A 55 16.67 9.97 4.68
C GLU A 55 15.24 10.34 5.00
N THR A 56 14.84 10.17 6.26
CA THR A 56 13.51 10.52 6.76
C THR A 56 13.60 11.46 7.96
N ILE A 57 12.88 12.59 7.92
CA ILE A 57 12.77 13.52 9.03
C ILE A 57 11.37 13.38 9.64
N PHE A 58 11.29 13.00 10.91
CA PHE A 58 10.08 13.10 11.71
C PHE A 58 9.99 14.48 12.35
N ILE A 59 8.96 15.23 12.03
CA ILE A 59 8.73 16.59 12.52
C ILE A 59 7.61 16.55 13.56
N VAL A 60 7.97 16.68 14.83
CA VAL A 60 7.03 16.64 15.95
C VAL A 60 6.64 18.06 16.35
N GLU A 61 5.35 18.39 16.31
CA GLU A 61 4.88 19.75 16.66
C GLU A 61 4.71 19.94 18.18
N GLU A 62 4.17 18.94 18.88
CA GLU A 62 3.94 19.02 20.33
C GLU A 62 4.95 18.18 21.12
N GLU A 63 5.62 18.80 22.09
CA GLU A 63 6.71 18.18 22.86
C GLU A 63 6.30 16.87 23.55
N LYS A 64 5.04 16.75 24.01
CA LYS A 64 4.52 15.53 24.65
C LYS A 64 4.65 14.27 23.80
N TYR A 65 4.70 14.40 22.46
CA TYR A 65 4.82 13.28 21.54
C TYR A 65 6.26 12.98 21.13
N LEU A 66 7.23 13.83 21.51
CA LEU A 66 8.62 13.70 21.06
C LEU A 66 9.24 12.35 21.47
N GLN A 67 9.03 11.95 22.72
CA GLN A 67 9.61 10.71 23.23
C GLN A 67 8.95 9.47 22.63
N GLU A 68 7.64 9.53 22.38
CA GLU A 68 6.89 8.47 21.69
C GLU A 68 7.39 8.31 20.26
N THR A 69 7.51 9.40 19.50
CA THR A 69 8.03 9.39 18.12
C THR A 69 9.46 8.85 18.07
N LYS A 70 10.33 9.26 18.99
CA LYS A 70 11.70 8.70 19.09
C LYS A 70 11.69 7.20 19.36
N THR A 71 10.84 6.75 20.27
CA THR A 71 10.76 5.33 20.64
C THR A 71 10.28 4.48 19.48
N TRP A 72 9.24 4.93 18.78
CA TRP A 72 8.70 4.26 17.61
C TRP A 72 9.69 4.27 16.43
N SER A 73 10.30 5.43 16.14
CA SER A 73 11.25 5.55 15.02
C SER A 73 12.53 4.73 15.20
N ASN A 74 12.99 4.50 16.44
CA ASN A 74 14.10 3.57 16.73
C ASN A 74 13.85 2.12 16.26
N GLN A 75 12.63 1.76 15.89
CA GLN A 75 12.28 0.45 15.35
C GLN A 75 12.41 0.39 13.82
N LEU A 76 12.67 1.52 13.16
CA LEU A 76 12.82 1.60 11.71
C LEU A 76 14.25 1.23 11.30
N GLU A 77 14.36 0.49 10.19
CA GLU A 77 15.64 0.13 9.58
C GLU A 77 16.21 1.25 8.69
N THR A 78 15.47 2.36 8.52
CA THR A 78 15.85 3.49 7.66
C THR A 78 16.68 4.52 8.42
N ASN A 79 17.45 5.32 7.68
CA ASN A 79 18.09 6.51 8.26
C ASN A 79 17.00 7.54 8.56
N TYR A 80 16.87 7.92 9.83
CA TYR A 80 15.96 8.97 10.22
C TYR A 80 16.56 9.94 11.24
N THR A 81 15.92 11.09 11.35
CA THR A 81 16.09 12.02 12.45
C THR A 81 14.74 12.48 12.98
N VAL A 82 14.68 12.87 14.25
CA VAL A 82 13.47 13.42 14.87
C VAL A 82 13.75 14.86 15.26
N LEU A 83 13.06 15.80 14.62
CA LEU A 83 13.14 17.22 14.91
C LEU A 83 11.88 17.69 15.63
N HIS A 84 12.07 18.52 16.65
CA HIS A 84 11.00 19.18 17.36
C HIS A 84 11.42 20.61 17.67
N ASN A 85 10.56 21.58 17.33
CA ASN A 85 10.66 22.92 17.86
C ASN A 85 9.27 23.58 17.88
N PRO A 86 8.85 24.18 19.02
CA PRO A 86 7.59 24.90 19.08
C PRO A 86 7.58 26.19 18.24
N ASP A 87 8.74 26.74 17.89
CA ASP A 87 8.85 27.86 16.96
C ASP A 87 9.12 27.35 15.53
N LYS A 88 8.15 27.58 14.64
CA LYS A 88 8.22 27.17 13.23
C LYS A 88 9.44 27.74 12.50
N LYS A 89 9.84 28.99 12.77
CA LYS A 89 11.02 29.58 12.08
C LYS A 89 12.31 28.88 12.50
N ILE A 90 12.41 28.49 13.76
CA ILE A 90 13.57 27.76 14.27
C ILE A 90 13.56 26.33 13.71
N LEU A 91 12.39 25.70 13.60
CA LEU A 91 12.23 24.40 12.97
C LEU A 91 12.66 24.41 11.50
N ASP A 92 12.18 25.39 10.71
CA ASP A 92 12.53 25.53 9.30
C ASP A 92 14.05 25.70 9.12
N LEU A 93 14.70 26.47 10.01
CA LEU A 93 16.16 26.64 10.02
C LEU A 93 16.87 25.34 10.39
N ALA A 94 16.35 24.58 11.37
CA ALA A 94 16.92 23.30 11.78
C ALA A 94 16.85 22.27 10.64
N ILE A 95 15.72 22.20 9.92
CA ILE A 95 15.56 21.35 8.72
C ILE A 95 16.58 21.76 7.66
N LYS A 96 16.69 23.06 7.34
CA LYS A 96 17.64 23.54 6.33
C LYS A 96 19.10 23.26 6.69
N ASN A 97 19.47 23.42 7.96
CA ASN A 97 20.81 23.09 8.42
C ASN A 97 21.08 21.59 8.30
N TYR A 98 20.11 20.76 8.68
CA TYR A 98 20.20 19.31 8.53
C TYR A 98 20.34 18.89 7.07
N GLU A 99 19.55 19.46 6.17
CA GLU A 99 19.66 19.24 4.71
C GLU A 99 21.06 19.57 4.17
N GLN A 100 21.66 20.66 4.64
CA GLN A 100 23.00 21.06 4.23
C GLN A 100 24.07 20.12 4.77
N GLU A 101 24.00 19.77 6.06
CA GLU A 101 24.93 18.85 6.71
C GLU A 101 24.91 17.45 6.06
N ARG A 102 23.71 16.98 5.71
CA ARG A 102 23.47 15.67 5.09
C ARG A 102 23.53 15.69 3.55
N LYS A 103 23.74 16.87 2.96
CA LYS A 103 23.81 17.08 1.49
C LYS A 103 22.56 16.58 0.74
N LEU A 104 21.38 16.86 1.29
CA LEU A 104 20.09 16.42 0.74
C LEU A 104 19.52 17.37 -0.33
N GLY A 105 20.16 18.50 -0.58
CA GLY A 105 19.61 19.59 -1.43
C GLY A 105 19.33 19.23 -2.89
N ASP A 106 19.94 18.16 -3.42
CA ASP A 106 19.71 17.67 -4.78
C ASP A 106 18.65 16.55 -4.86
N LEU A 107 18.14 16.09 -3.72
CA LEU A 107 17.14 15.02 -3.65
C LEU A 107 15.72 15.57 -3.78
N GLN A 108 14.82 14.73 -4.29
CA GLN A 108 13.39 14.99 -4.22
C GLN A 108 12.92 14.70 -2.80
N PHE A 109 11.85 15.38 -2.36
CA PHE A 109 11.23 15.07 -1.08
C PHE A 109 9.70 15.09 -1.14
N THR A 110 9.09 14.36 -0.22
CA THR A 110 7.64 14.37 0.05
C THR A 110 7.41 14.72 1.50
N ILE A 111 6.30 15.41 1.79
CA ILE A 111 5.85 15.69 3.16
C ILE A 111 4.50 15.00 3.36
N GLN A 112 4.47 14.08 4.30
CA GLN A 112 3.24 13.46 4.80
C GLN A 112 2.80 14.24 6.03
N PRO A 113 1.60 14.86 6.01
CA PRO A 113 1.15 15.61 7.15
C PRO A 113 0.83 14.69 8.33
N ALA A 114 0.93 15.23 9.55
CA ALA A 114 0.37 14.61 10.74
C ALA A 114 -1.12 14.26 10.53
N ASN A 115 -1.57 13.17 11.13
CA ASN A 115 -2.96 12.73 11.09
C ASN A 115 -3.45 12.32 12.49
N GLU A 116 -4.73 11.95 12.61
CA GLU A 116 -5.35 11.61 13.92
C GLU A 116 -4.62 10.48 14.66
N PHE A 117 -3.86 9.64 13.96
CA PHE A 117 -3.09 8.53 14.51
C PHE A 117 -1.59 8.81 14.61
N ARG A 118 -1.10 9.90 14.03
CA ARG A 118 0.32 10.28 13.98
C ARG A 118 0.48 11.77 14.29
N HIS A 119 1.02 12.08 15.46
CA HIS A 119 1.25 13.44 15.94
C HIS A 119 2.56 14.08 15.43
N TYR A 120 2.99 13.66 14.24
CA TYR A 120 4.22 14.11 13.59
C TYR A 120 4.04 14.11 12.08
N HIS A 121 4.71 15.05 11.39
CA HIS A 121 4.85 15.01 9.94
C HIS A 121 6.06 14.16 9.56
N ILE A 122 6.04 13.58 8.36
CA ILE A 122 7.15 12.80 7.83
C ILE A 122 7.64 13.50 6.56
N GLN A 123 8.91 13.91 6.55
CA GLN A 123 9.57 14.42 5.36
C GLN A 123 10.59 13.40 4.87
N GLU A 124 10.32 12.79 3.72
CA GLU A 124 11.14 11.72 3.13
C GLU A 124 11.91 12.27 1.95
N TYR A 125 13.24 12.10 1.95
CA TYR A 125 14.11 12.43 0.83
C TYR A 125 14.45 11.16 0.06
N TYR A 126 14.37 11.26 -1.25
CA TYR A 126 14.57 10.11 -2.14
C TYR A 126 15.16 10.55 -3.48
N TYR A 127 15.70 9.57 -4.18
CA TYR A 127 15.89 9.65 -5.62
C TYR A 127 15.05 8.58 -6.30
N THR A 128 14.79 8.76 -7.58
CA THR A 128 14.00 7.83 -8.38
C THR A 128 14.92 7.02 -9.28
N VAL A 129 14.67 5.71 -9.36
CA VAL A 129 15.32 4.80 -10.32
C VAL A 129 14.27 4.13 -11.18
N LYS A 130 14.62 3.81 -12.42
CA LYS A 130 13.75 2.98 -13.28
C LYS A 130 13.95 1.51 -12.91
N ARG A 131 12.85 0.79 -12.66
CA ARG A 131 12.85 -0.66 -12.45
C ARG A 131 11.80 -1.33 -13.31
N LYS A 132 12.00 -2.61 -13.65
CA LYS A 132 11.03 -3.37 -14.43
C LYS A 132 9.90 -3.86 -13.52
N GLY A 133 8.67 -3.52 -13.88
CA GLY A 133 7.50 -3.75 -13.04
C GLY A 133 6.20 -3.31 -13.72
N PHE A 134 5.15 -3.16 -12.94
CA PHE A 134 3.90 -2.53 -13.36
C PHE A 134 3.26 -1.74 -12.21
N TYR A 135 2.40 -0.79 -12.56
CA TYR A 135 1.60 -0.06 -11.57
C TYR A 135 0.36 -0.84 -11.19
N VAL A 136 -0.14 -0.56 -10.00
CA VAL A 136 -1.33 -1.19 -9.45
C VAL A 136 -2.39 -0.14 -9.15
N LYS A 137 -3.64 -0.47 -9.47
CA LYS A 137 -4.82 0.23 -8.98
C LYS A 137 -5.74 -0.73 -8.24
N GLU A 138 -6.24 -0.32 -7.10
CA GLU A 138 -7.33 -1.00 -6.42
C GLU A 138 -8.65 -0.70 -7.15
N VAL A 139 -9.42 -1.73 -7.46
CA VAL A 139 -10.71 -1.64 -8.18
C VAL A 139 -11.86 -2.34 -7.45
N GLY A 140 -11.57 -2.93 -6.29
CA GLY A 140 -12.55 -3.59 -5.45
C GLY A 140 -11.99 -3.93 -4.08
N TYR A 141 -12.85 -3.96 -3.07
CA TYR A 141 -12.47 -4.25 -1.70
C TYR A 141 -13.63 -4.93 -0.99
N GLN A 142 -13.33 -5.99 -0.22
CA GLN A 142 -14.27 -6.59 0.70
C GLN A 142 -13.60 -6.88 2.04
N ARG A 143 -14.21 -6.39 3.12
CA ARG A 143 -13.83 -6.72 4.48
C ARG A 143 -14.68 -7.85 5.03
N LYS A 144 -14.06 -8.90 5.56
CA LYS A 144 -14.75 -10.03 6.22
C LYS A 144 -15.83 -10.64 5.30
N GLY A 145 -16.82 -11.35 5.86
CA GLY A 145 -17.99 -11.75 5.07
C GLY A 145 -17.81 -13.01 4.21
N VAL A 146 -16.85 -13.86 4.54
CA VAL A 146 -16.62 -15.16 3.88
C VAL A 146 -16.65 -16.29 4.90
N ASN A 147 -17.02 -17.49 4.47
CA ASN A 147 -17.04 -18.70 5.30
C ASN A 147 -15.65 -19.38 5.40
N TYR A 148 -15.58 -20.47 6.18
CA TYR A 148 -14.36 -21.22 6.44
C TYR A 148 -13.69 -21.81 5.19
N ASN A 149 -14.44 -22.08 4.11
CA ASN A 149 -13.86 -22.64 2.89
C ASN A 149 -12.91 -21.66 2.19
N PHE A 150 -13.15 -20.36 2.35
CA PHE A 150 -12.23 -19.34 1.86
C PHE A 150 -10.84 -19.52 2.47
N TRP A 151 -10.79 -19.68 3.80
CA TRP A 151 -9.55 -19.85 4.56
C TRP A 151 -8.79 -21.10 4.14
N ASN A 152 -9.48 -22.25 4.05
CA ASN A 152 -8.86 -23.49 3.62
C ASN A 152 -8.20 -23.43 2.24
N ARG A 153 -8.68 -22.55 1.36
CA ARG A 153 -8.12 -22.40 0.00
C ARG A 153 -7.04 -21.33 -0.08
N PHE A 154 -7.27 -20.17 0.54
CA PHE A 154 -6.44 -18.99 0.31
C PHE A 154 -5.41 -18.74 1.42
N GLU A 155 -5.57 -19.34 2.60
CA GLU A 155 -4.59 -19.28 3.70
C GLU A 155 -3.39 -20.19 3.41
N HIS A 156 -2.43 -19.62 2.68
CA HIS A 156 -1.15 -20.23 2.36
C HIS A 156 0.00 -19.35 2.84
N GLU A 157 1.08 -19.97 3.32
CA GLU A 157 2.28 -19.26 3.82
C GLU A 157 2.97 -18.44 2.71
N ASP A 158 3.00 -18.97 1.48
CA ASP A 158 3.78 -18.41 0.37
C ASP A 158 2.93 -17.85 -0.77
N THR A 159 1.60 -17.78 -0.64
CA THR A 159 0.72 -17.29 -1.73
C THR A 159 -0.44 -16.49 -1.18
N TYR A 160 -0.46 -15.21 -1.53
CA TYR A 160 -1.45 -14.23 -1.08
C TYR A 160 -2.04 -13.41 -2.23
N ASN A 161 -1.57 -13.63 -3.47
CA ASN A 161 -2.09 -12.99 -4.69
C ASN A 161 -2.59 -14.06 -5.68
N PHE A 162 -3.87 -13.96 -6.05
CA PHE A 162 -4.56 -14.96 -6.86
C PHE A 162 -5.11 -14.32 -8.15
N ALA A 163 -4.61 -14.73 -9.31
CA ALA A 163 -4.92 -14.08 -10.59
C ALA A 163 -5.81 -14.91 -11.55
N TRP A 164 -6.14 -16.15 -11.19
CA TRP A 164 -7.01 -16.98 -12.02
C TRP A 164 -8.48 -16.64 -11.78
N TRP A 165 -9.28 -16.69 -12.84
CA TRP A 165 -10.72 -16.44 -12.78
C TRP A 165 -11.41 -17.37 -11.77
N GLU A 166 -10.98 -18.63 -11.73
CA GLU A 166 -11.50 -19.67 -10.85
C GLU A 166 -11.29 -19.32 -9.37
N ASP A 167 -10.25 -18.55 -9.04
CA ASP A 167 -10.04 -18.08 -7.67
C ASP A 167 -11.05 -17.00 -7.28
N PHE A 168 -11.39 -16.11 -8.20
CA PHE A 168 -12.42 -15.09 -8.00
C PHE A 168 -13.81 -15.73 -7.85
N GLU A 169 -14.14 -16.71 -8.68
CA GLU A 169 -15.40 -17.46 -8.57
C GLU A 169 -15.47 -18.22 -7.24
N TYR A 170 -14.40 -18.90 -6.85
CA TYR A 170 -14.37 -19.62 -5.57
C TYR A 170 -14.53 -18.67 -4.38
N ALA A 171 -13.87 -17.51 -4.42
CA ALA A 171 -14.00 -16.48 -3.39
C ALA A 171 -15.44 -15.97 -3.28
N TYR A 172 -16.11 -15.73 -4.42
CA TYR A 172 -17.52 -15.34 -4.46
C TYR A 172 -18.43 -16.41 -3.84
N ASP A 173 -18.19 -17.69 -4.13
CA ASP A 173 -18.96 -18.79 -3.54
C ASP A 173 -18.78 -18.90 -2.02
N CYS A 174 -17.64 -18.44 -1.52
CA CYS A 174 -17.37 -18.37 -0.09
C CYS A 174 -18.02 -17.17 0.61
N VAL A 175 -18.54 -16.17 -0.12
CA VAL A 175 -19.22 -15.02 0.49
C VAL A 175 -20.47 -15.49 1.23
N ASP A 176 -20.49 -15.27 2.54
CA ASP A 176 -21.51 -15.82 3.42
C ASP A 176 -21.62 -15.01 4.73
N LYS A 177 -22.42 -15.49 5.68
CA LYS A 177 -22.50 -14.97 7.04
C LYS A 177 -21.13 -14.96 7.70
N TYR A 178 -20.79 -13.83 8.29
CA TYR A 178 -19.61 -13.69 9.13
C TYR A 178 -19.98 -13.57 10.61
N TRP A 179 -21.04 -12.81 10.92
CA TRP A 179 -21.58 -12.70 12.28
C TRP A 179 -22.88 -13.49 12.43
N SER A 180 -23.17 -13.94 13.65
CA SER A 180 -24.46 -14.57 13.96
C SER A 180 -25.64 -13.61 13.75
N SER A 181 -25.39 -12.30 13.80
CA SER A 181 -26.34 -11.23 13.52
C SER A 181 -26.59 -10.96 12.03
N ASP A 182 -25.77 -11.49 11.12
CA ASP A 182 -25.92 -11.24 9.68
C ASP A 182 -27.28 -11.75 9.18
N THR A 183 -28.03 -10.82 8.59
CA THR A 183 -29.33 -11.03 7.96
C THR A 183 -29.15 -11.60 6.55
N LYS A 184 -30.22 -12.20 6.01
CA LYS A 184 -30.20 -12.71 4.61
C LYS A 184 -29.98 -11.58 3.60
N GLN A 185 -30.55 -10.41 3.86
CA GLN A 185 -30.44 -9.23 3.01
C GLN A 185 -28.99 -8.72 2.95
N GLU A 186 -28.29 -8.68 4.08
CA GLU A 186 -26.88 -8.29 4.13
C GLU A 186 -25.99 -9.24 3.32
N ILE A 187 -26.25 -10.56 3.38
CA ILE A 187 -25.50 -11.53 2.57
C ILE A 187 -25.77 -11.32 1.08
N VAL A 188 -27.03 -11.09 0.69
CA VAL A 188 -27.40 -10.84 -0.71
C VAL A 188 -26.71 -9.57 -1.22
N GLN A 189 -26.72 -8.50 -0.42
CA GLN A 189 -26.05 -7.25 -0.78
C GLN A 189 -24.54 -7.46 -0.91
N ARG A 190 -23.91 -8.14 0.06
CA ARG A 190 -22.48 -8.46 0.04
C ARG A 190 -22.09 -9.28 -1.19
N LYS A 191 -22.89 -10.28 -1.57
CA LYS A 191 -22.69 -11.03 -2.81
C LYS A 191 -22.81 -10.13 -4.04
N ALA A 192 -23.81 -9.26 -4.09
CA ALA A 192 -23.98 -8.33 -5.20
C ALA A 192 -22.77 -7.38 -5.34
N ASP A 193 -22.28 -6.85 -4.21
CA ASP A 193 -21.10 -5.98 -4.17
C ASP A 193 -19.84 -6.74 -4.59
N PHE A 194 -19.61 -7.95 -4.05
CA PHE A 194 -18.48 -8.78 -4.47
C PHE A 194 -18.54 -9.10 -5.97
N LYS A 195 -19.70 -9.51 -6.49
CA LYS A 195 -19.86 -9.80 -7.91
C LYS A 195 -19.48 -8.58 -8.76
N LYS A 196 -19.99 -7.40 -8.40
CA LYS A 196 -19.72 -6.16 -9.12
C LYS A 196 -18.22 -5.81 -9.08
N ASP A 197 -17.63 -5.84 -7.90
CA ASP A 197 -16.29 -5.29 -7.69
C ASP A 197 -15.19 -6.28 -8.07
N PHE A 198 -15.46 -7.59 -8.01
CA PHE A 198 -14.50 -8.66 -8.27
C PHE A 198 -14.76 -9.38 -9.60
N LEU A 199 -15.97 -9.92 -9.80
CA LEU A 199 -16.27 -10.76 -10.97
C LEU A 199 -16.49 -9.92 -12.24
N ASP A 200 -17.39 -8.94 -12.17
CA ASP A 200 -17.75 -8.12 -13.35
C ASP A 200 -16.60 -7.21 -13.78
N ASN A 201 -15.70 -6.87 -12.85
CA ASN A 201 -14.50 -6.10 -13.10
C ASN A 201 -13.28 -6.95 -13.46
N PHE A 202 -13.35 -8.29 -13.45
CA PHE A 202 -12.18 -9.13 -13.72
C PHE A 202 -11.64 -8.95 -15.15
N GLU A 203 -10.32 -8.96 -15.29
CA GLU A 203 -9.63 -8.91 -16.58
C GLU A 203 -8.40 -9.82 -16.58
N LEU A 204 -8.46 -10.89 -17.39
CA LEU A 204 -7.37 -11.86 -17.47
C LEU A 204 -6.06 -11.20 -17.94
N GLY A 205 -4.99 -11.42 -17.18
CA GLY A 205 -3.69 -10.80 -17.43
C GLY A 205 -3.54 -9.40 -16.85
N ALA A 206 -4.54 -8.90 -16.12
CA ALA A 206 -4.50 -7.59 -15.44
C ALA A 206 -4.92 -7.70 -13.96
N SER A 207 -5.98 -8.46 -13.69
CA SER A 207 -6.58 -8.62 -12.37
C SER A 207 -5.83 -9.63 -11.50
N TYR A 208 -5.77 -9.33 -10.21
CA TYR A 208 -5.51 -10.31 -9.16
C TYR A 208 -6.22 -9.91 -7.86
N MET A 209 -6.52 -10.92 -7.06
CA MET A 209 -7.09 -10.78 -5.72
C MET A 209 -5.96 -10.89 -4.71
N ARG A 210 -5.75 -9.86 -3.89
CA ARG A 210 -4.82 -9.89 -2.76
C ARG A 210 -5.57 -10.17 -1.47
N VAL A 211 -5.14 -11.18 -0.72
CA VAL A 211 -5.69 -11.52 0.59
C VAL A 211 -4.75 -10.99 1.67
N SER A 212 -5.31 -10.23 2.61
CA SER A 212 -4.60 -9.69 3.78
C SER A 212 -5.28 -10.19 5.05
N TYR A 213 -4.53 -10.77 5.97
CA TYR A 213 -5.04 -11.40 7.19
C TYR A 213 -5.24 -10.42 8.34
#